data_AF-M0LP27-F1
#
_entry.id   AF-M0LP27-F1
#
_cell.length_a   1.000
_cell.length_b   1.000
_cell.length_c   1.000
_cell.angle_alpha   90.00
_cell.angle_beta   90.00
_cell.angle_gamma   90.00
#
_symmetry.space_group_name_H-M   'P 1'
#
loop_
_entity.id
_entity.type
_entity.pdbx_description
1 polymer ?
#
loop_
_entity_poly.entity_id
_entity_poly.type
_entity_poly.pdbx_seq_one_letter_code
_entity_poly.pdbx_strand_id
1 'polypeptide(L)'
;MASPSPSDAGNTAARDGVVDRLAAVYAGVFLSSAAATIATAADGSNAFRVLALAGVALGVGTVSGLFLSRRVSPLSKRLGRSRRRRIGALMPALPFAAVGLAAGLGRLPEVTGVVALLSGVAIAVTALALTAVATTRYVDTVVGEPRATCRWTPPRRPVLDAALLVFWVLLAGINALGGDGLWAVVWAGLGVLWVVSGFVEGRLRPAGTGVEPELRVHDIGLVKRRPYTAILVRWDDVDHARLREGELVLERGLFDVRFDRDDLEDPDAVLAASERFVDRIG
;
A
#
# COMPACT_ATOMS: atom_id res chain seq x y z
N MET A 1 -20.69 26.51 8.64
CA MET A 1 -19.72 26.02 7.64
C MET A 1 -18.68 27.12 7.44
N ALA A 2 -17.50 26.95 8.04
CA ALA A 2 -16.39 27.89 7.82
C ALA A 2 -15.82 27.63 6.42
N SER A 3 -15.63 28.69 5.62
CA SER A 3 -14.95 28.57 4.32
C SER A 3 -13.48 28.20 4.57
N PRO A 4 -12.92 27.21 3.86
CA PRO A 4 -11.55 26.79 4.05
C PRO A 4 -10.59 27.96 3.82
N SER A 5 -9.57 28.09 4.66
CA SER A 5 -8.56 29.13 4.51
C SER A 5 -7.88 28.99 3.13
N PRO A 6 -7.47 30.09 2.47
CA PRO A 6 -6.79 30.01 1.17
C PRO A 6 -5.51 29.14 1.19
N SER A 7 -4.87 28.98 2.36
CA SER A 7 -3.77 28.03 2.58
C SER A 7 -4.21 26.55 2.51
N ASP A 8 -5.42 26.21 2.96
CA ASP A 8 -5.94 24.84 2.91
C ASP A 8 -6.38 24.43 1.49
N ALA A 9 -6.89 25.38 0.71
CA ALA A 9 -7.28 25.18 -0.68
C ALA A 9 -6.06 24.91 -1.60
N GLY A 10 -4.96 25.66 -1.41
CA GLY A 10 -3.71 25.43 -2.15
C GLY A 10 -3.06 24.07 -1.81
N ASN A 11 -3.12 23.67 -0.54
CA ASN A 11 -2.58 22.39 -0.09
C ASN A 11 -3.40 21.22 -0.66
N THR A 12 -4.73 21.28 -0.64
CA THR A 12 -5.61 20.22 -1.19
C THR A 12 -5.43 20.02 -2.70
N ALA A 13 -5.31 21.09 -3.49
CA ALA A 13 -5.08 20.98 -4.94
C ALA A 13 -3.72 20.34 -5.28
N ALA A 14 -2.63 20.74 -4.61
CA ALA A 14 -1.30 20.14 -4.79
C ALA A 14 -1.29 18.64 -4.40
N ARG A 15 -2.07 18.32 -3.38
CA ARG A 15 -2.23 16.99 -2.78
C ARG A 15 -3.04 16.02 -3.65
N ASP A 16 -4.07 16.50 -4.34
CA ASP A 16 -4.86 15.73 -5.31
C ASP A 16 -4.04 15.41 -6.57
N GLY A 17 -3.20 16.35 -7.01
CA GLY A 17 -2.25 16.12 -8.11
C GLY A 17 -1.23 15.01 -7.84
N VAL A 18 -0.99 14.60 -6.57
CA VAL A 18 -0.14 13.44 -6.26
C VAL A 18 -0.86 12.12 -6.57
N VAL A 19 -2.14 12.01 -6.22
CA VAL A 19 -2.95 10.80 -6.48
C VAL A 19 -3.07 10.59 -7.99
N ASP A 20 -3.34 11.66 -8.74
CA ASP A 20 -3.44 11.62 -10.20
C ASP A 20 -2.13 11.17 -10.86
N ARG A 21 -0.99 11.71 -10.41
CA ARG A 21 0.33 11.31 -10.89
C ARG A 21 0.62 9.83 -10.60
N LEU A 22 0.27 9.34 -9.41
CA LEU A 22 0.45 7.92 -9.06
C LEU A 22 -0.47 7.01 -9.86
N ALA A 23 -1.71 7.42 -10.12
CA ALA A 23 -2.62 6.69 -10.99
C ALA A 23 -2.09 6.62 -12.44
N ALA A 24 -1.52 7.72 -12.93
CA ALA A 24 -0.84 7.77 -14.22
C ALA A 24 0.36 6.83 -14.28
N VAL A 25 1.25 6.88 -13.29
CA VAL A 25 2.42 5.98 -13.18
C VAL A 25 1.97 4.52 -13.13
N TYR A 26 0.95 4.20 -12.34
CA TYR A 26 0.39 2.85 -12.25
C TYR A 26 -0.11 2.35 -13.62
N ALA A 27 -0.86 3.17 -14.36
CA ALA A 27 -1.33 2.83 -15.71
C ALA A 27 -0.17 2.65 -16.70
N GLY A 28 0.83 3.52 -16.65
CA GLY A 28 2.06 3.41 -17.44
C GLY A 28 2.81 2.11 -17.16
N VAL A 29 3.04 1.80 -15.87
CA VAL A 29 3.73 0.57 -15.45
C VAL A 29 2.95 -0.66 -15.90
N PHE A 30 1.62 -0.67 -15.76
CA PHE A 30 0.80 -1.78 -16.25
C PHE A 30 0.94 -2.02 -17.76
N LEU A 31 0.82 -0.97 -18.58
CA LEU A 31 0.96 -1.13 -20.03
C LEU A 31 2.39 -1.52 -20.44
N SER A 32 3.40 -0.92 -19.81
CA SER A 32 4.81 -1.27 -20.01
C SER A 32 5.08 -2.73 -19.70
N SER A 33 4.59 -3.21 -18.57
CA SER A 33 4.69 -4.60 -18.12
C SER A 33 4.02 -5.59 -19.08
N ALA A 34 2.81 -5.27 -19.54
CA ALA A 34 2.10 -6.08 -20.52
C ALA A 34 2.88 -6.15 -21.85
N ALA A 35 3.32 -5.00 -22.35
CA ALA A 35 4.11 -4.91 -23.58
C ALA A 35 5.43 -5.68 -23.49
N ALA A 36 6.16 -5.52 -22.38
CA ALA A 36 7.42 -6.24 -22.14
C ALA A 36 7.20 -7.75 -22.16
N THR A 37 6.20 -8.24 -21.41
CA THR A 37 5.90 -9.67 -21.31
C THR A 37 5.47 -10.26 -22.65
N ILE A 38 4.62 -9.56 -23.40
CA ILE A 38 4.17 -9.99 -24.75
C ILE A 38 5.35 -10.00 -25.74
N ALA A 39 6.19 -8.95 -25.75
CA ALA A 39 7.34 -8.89 -26.64
C ALA A 39 8.36 -10.00 -26.35
N THR A 40 8.61 -10.30 -25.07
CA THR A 40 9.47 -11.41 -24.68
C THR A 40 8.89 -12.75 -25.09
N ALA A 41 7.58 -12.95 -24.94
CA ALA A 41 6.91 -14.18 -25.35
C ALA A 41 6.93 -14.39 -26.88
N ALA A 42 6.87 -13.31 -27.66
CA ALA A 42 6.84 -13.37 -29.12
C ALA A 42 8.22 -13.59 -29.76
N ASP A 43 9.25 -12.88 -29.29
CA ASP A 43 10.55 -12.78 -29.98
C ASP A 43 11.74 -13.27 -29.14
N GLY A 44 11.52 -13.58 -27.85
CA GLY A 44 12.41 -14.32 -26.94
C GLY A 44 13.77 -13.71 -26.58
N SER A 45 14.37 -12.86 -27.43
CA SER A 45 15.82 -12.61 -27.40
C SER A 45 16.24 -11.17 -27.75
N ASN A 46 15.38 -10.39 -28.42
CA ASN A 46 15.73 -9.02 -28.77
C ASN A 46 15.42 -8.04 -27.62
N ALA A 47 16.36 -7.94 -26.67
CA ALA A 47 16.25 -7.06 -25.51
C ALA A 47 15.95 -5.59 -25.90
N PHE A 48 16.51 -5.11 -27.01
CA PHE A 48 16.28 -3.76 -27.51
C PHE A 48 14.81 -3.54 -27.91
N ARG A 49 14.19 -4.50 -28.62
CA ARG A 49 12.77 -4.43 -28.99
C ARG A 49 11.87 -4.45 -27.76
N VAL A 50 12.15 -5.32 -26.80
CA VAL A 50 11.40 -5.41 -25.53
C VAL A 50 11.46 -4.08 -24.79
N LEU A 51 12.66 -3.50 -24.64
CA LEU A 51 12.85 -2.24 -23.94
C LEU A 51 12.18 -1.07 -24.67
N ALA A 52 12.31 -1.01 -26.01
CA ALA A 52 11.68 0.04 -26.82
C ALA A 52 10.16 0.00 -26.71
N LEU A 53 9.55 -1.18 -26.86
CA LEU A 53 8.10 -1.34 -26.78
C LEU A 53 7.59 -1.04 -25.36
N ALA A 54 8.27 -1.53 -24.33
CA ALA A 54 7.94 -1.25 -22.94
C ALA A 54 8.04 0.26 -22.62
N GLY A 55 9.08 0.93 -23.12
CA GLY A 55 9.27 2.37 -22.97
C GLY A 55 8.16 3.19 -23.63
N VAL A 56 7.78 2.84 -24.86
CA VAL A 56 6.65 3.48 -25.56
C VAL A 56 5.34 3.25 -24.80
N ALA A 57 5.07 2.01 -24.38
CA ALA A 57 3.88 1.67 -23.62
C ALA A 57 3.83 2.38 -22.26
N LEU A 58 4.97 2.58 -21.60
CA LEU A 58 5.09 3.37 -20.37
C LEU A 58 4.67 4.82 -20.61
N GLY A 59 5.20 5.46 -21.66
CA GLY A 59 4.85 6.83 -22.02
C GLY A 59 3.36 6.99 -22.35
N VAL A 60 2.85 6.13 -23.24
CA VAL A 60 1.44 6.12 -23.65
C VAL A 60 0.53 5.88 -22.46
N GLY A 61 0.84 4.89 -21.61
CA GLY A 61 0.03 4.56 -20.43
C GLY A 61 0.06 5.64 -19.37
N THR A 62 1.20 6.30 -19.16
CA THR A 62 1.31 7.41 -18.20
C THR A 62 0.50 8.62 -18.68
N VAL A 63 0.62 8.99 -19.95
CA VAL A 63 -0.15 10.12 -20.52
C VAL A 63 -1.65 9.81 -20.51
N SER A 64 -2.04 8.61 -20.95
CA SER A 64 -3.44 8.18 -20.97
C SER A 64 -4.02 8.08 -19.55
N GLY A 65 -3.24 7.56 -18.61
CA GLY A 65 -3.62 7.45 -17.20
C GLY A 65 -3.81 8.81 -16.54
N LEU A 66 -2.95 9.79 -16.85
CA LEU A 66 -3.11 11.17 -16.37
C LEU A 66 -4.34 11.85 -16.95
N PHE A 67 -4.63 11.61 -18.23
CA PHE A 67 -5.84 12.13 -18.88
C PHE A 67 -7.11 11.51 -18.28
N LEU A 68 -7.08 10.20 -18.04
CA LEU A 68 -8.21 9.46 -17.46
C LEU A 68 -8.43 9.82 -15.99
N SER A 69 -7.37 9.96 -15.19
CA SER A 69 -7.48 10.32 -13.77
C SER A 69 -8.15 11.70 -13.60
N ARG A 70 -7.83 12.65 -14.48
CA ARG A 70 -8.46 13.98 -14.50
C ARG A 70 -9.93 13.94 -14.87
N ARG A 71 -10.37 12.99 -15.71
CA ARG A 71 -11.79 12.84 -16.10
C ARG A 71 -12.61 12.08 -15.07
N VAL A 72 -12.01 11.13 -14.36
CA VAL A 72 -12.73 10.25 -13.42
C VAL A 72 -12.56 10.76 -11.98
N SER A 73 -13.45 11.67 -11.59
CA SER A 73 -13.61 12.26 -10.24
C SER A 73 -13.60 11.22 -9.09
N PRO A 74 -13.33 11.67 -7.84
CA PRO A 74 -12.05 11.53 -7.16
C PRO A 74 -11.72 10.06 -6.79
N LEU A 75 -10.66 9.52 -7.41
CA LEU A 75 -10.13 8.17 -7.14
C LEU A 75 -9.82 7.94 -5.66
N SER A 76 -9.40 8.98 -4.94
CA SER A 76 -9.16 8.95 -3.49
C SER A 76 -10.38 8.48 -2.70
N LYS A 77 -11.58 9.02 -2.98
CA LYS A 77 -12.82 8.62 -2.28
C LYS A 77 -13.22 7.17 -2.58
N ARG A 78 -12.95 6.70 -3.80
CA ARG A 78 -13.32 5.33 -4.23
C ARG A 78 -12.36 4.28 -3.69
N LEU A 79 -11.04 4.46 -3.87
CA LEU A 79 -10.04 3.49 -3.39
C LEU A 79 -9.87 3.53 -1.87
N GLY A 80 -9.94 4.72 -1.27
CA GLY A 80 -9.74 4.89 0.17
C GLY A 80 -10.82 4.23 1.02
N ARG A 81 -12.08 4.19 0.55
CA ARG A 81 -13.23 3.73 1.34
C ARG A 81 -13.32 2.22 1.53
N SER A 82 -12.93 1.39 0.54
CA SER A 82 -13.19 -0.06 0.61
C SER A 82 -11.94 -0.91 0.44
N ARG A 83 -11.70 -1.86 1.37
CA ARG A 83 -10.64 -2.87 1.26
C ARG A 83 -10.73 -3.68 -0.03
N ARG A 84 -11.93 -4.03 -0.49
CA ARG A 84 -12.12 -4.80 -1.74
C ARG A 84 -11.54 -4.07 -2.95
N ARG A 85 -11.71 -2.75 -3.05
CA ARG A 85 -11.10 -1.95 -4.14
C ARG A 85 -9.58 -1.86 -4.03
N ARG A 86 -9.02 -1.91 -2.81
CA ARG A 86 -7.56 -1.99 -2.60
C ARG A 86 -6.99 -3.30 -3.12
N ILE A 87 -7.65 -4.43 -2.80
CA ILE A 87 -7.28 -5.74 -3.35
C ILE A 87 -7.49 -5.75 -4.87
N GLY A 88 -8.55 -5.09 -5.36
CA GLY A 88 -8.80 -4.90 -6.79
C GLY A 88 -7.66 -4.20 -7.54
N ALA A 89 -6.91 -3.30 -6.88
CA ALA A 89 -5.73 -2.67 -7.48
C ALA A 89 -4.54 -3.63 -7.66
N LEU A 90 -4.51 -4.76 -6.93
CA LEU A 90 -3.50 -5.80 -7.07
C LEU A 90 -3.87 -6.86 -8.11
N MET A 91 -5.16 -6.96 -8.48
CA MET A 91 -5.65 -7.93 -9.49
C MET A 91 -4.82 -7.94 -10.78
N PRO A 92 -4.38 -6.79 -11.34
CA PRO A 92 -3.60 -6.79 -12.58
C PRO A 92 -2.23 -7.47 -12.48
N ALA A 93 -1.70 -7.73 -11.27
CA ALA A 93 -0.45 -8.47 -11.08
C ALA A 93 -0.65 -10.01 -11.18
N LEU A 94 -1.87 -10.52 -10.99
CA LEU A 94 -2.17 -11.96 -11.02
C LEU A 94 -1.82 -12.66 -12.34
N PRO A 95 -2.17 -12.14 -13.53
CA PRO A 95 -1.79 -12.81 -14.78
C PRO A 95 -0.27 -12.94 -14.94
N PHE A 96 0.50 -11.97 -14.46
CA PHE A 96 1.97 -12.02 -14.49
C PHE A 96 2.54 -13.09 -13.55
N ALA A 97 1.95 -13.22 -12.35
CA ALA A 97 2.30 -14.30 -11.43
C ALA A 97 1.99 -15.69 -12.05
N ALA A 98 0.86 -15.81 -12.76
CA ALA A 98 0.50 -17.05 -13.46
C ALA A 98 1.50 -17.40 -14.59
N VAL A 99 1.95 -16.40 -15.36
CA VAL A 99 3.01 -16.59 -16.38
C VAL A 99 4.33 -17.04 -15.74
N GLY A 100 4.74 -16.39 -14.64
CA GLY A 100 5.92 -16.79 -13.88
C GLY A 100 5.84 -18.23 -13.36
N LEU A 101 4.70 -18.62 -12.81
CA LEU A 101 4.46 -19.99 -12.35
C LEU A 101 4.46 -21.00 -13.50
N ALA A 102 3.87 -20.66 -14.64
CA ALA A 102 3.91 -21.51 -15.83
C ALA A 102 5.35 -21.71 -16.33
N ALA A 103 6.20 -20.68 -16.30
CA ALA A 103 7.63 -20.80 -16.62
C ALA A 103 8.38 -21.70 -15.61
N GLY A 104 8.10 -21.56 -14.32
CA GLY A 104 8.70 -22.42 -13.28
C GLY A 104 8.30 -23.89 -13.39
N LEU A 105 7.14 -24.18 -13.99
CA LEU A 105 6.70 -25.54 -14.33
C LEU A 105 7.25 -26.03 -15.69
N GLY A 106 8.15 -25.28 -16.31
CA GLY A 106 8.74 -25.62 -17.61
C GLY A 106 7.80 -25.48 -18.81
N ARG A 107 6.63 -24.82 -18.65
CA ARG A 107 5.65 -24.64 -19.74
C ARG A 107 5.94 -23.45 -20.64
N LEU A 108 6.79 -22.54 -20.20
CA LEU A 108 7.18 -21.33 -20.91
C LEU A 108 8.69 -21.10 -20.78
N PRO A 109 9.31 -20.32 -21.69
CA PRO A 109 10.71 -19.94 -21.57
C PRO A 109 10.98 -19.19 -20.26
N GLU A 110 12.09 -19.50 -19.59
CA GLU A 110 12.46 -18.91 -18.30
C GLU A 110 12.54 -17.38 -18.37
N VAL A 111 13.11 -16.83 -19.45
CA VAL A 111 13.21 -15.38 -19.68
C VAL A 111 11.82 -14.70 -19.67
N THR A 112 10.80 -15.37 -20.23
CA THR A 112 9.42 -14.86 -20.20
C THR A 112 8.86 -14.86 -18.79
N GLY A 113 9.14 -15.93 -18.02
CA GLY A 113 8.78 -16.01 -16.61
C GLY A 113 9.41 -14.91 -15.76
N VAL A 114 10.71 -14.67 -15.93
CA VAL A 114 11.47 -13.62 -15.25
C VAL A 114 10.89 -12.24 -15.53
N VAL A 115 10.67 -11.90 -16.81
CA VAL A 115 10.10 -10.59 -17.21
C VAL A 115 8.69 -10.41 -16.67
N ALA A 116 7.87 -11.47 -16.70
CA ALA A 116 6.53 -11.44 -16.15
C ALA A 116 6.56 -11.21 -14.62
N LEU A 117 7.40 -11.93 -13.87
CA LEU A 117 7.48 -11.74 -12.42
C LEU A 117 7.95 -10.35 -12.04
N LEU A 118 8.99 -9.81 -12.70
CA LEU A 118 9.43 -8.42 -12.49
C LEU A 118 8.31 -7.42 -12.77
N SER A 119 7.55 -7.65 -13.83
CA SER A 119 6.37 -6.87 -14.20
C SER A 119 5.28 -6.92 -13.11
N GLY A 120 4.96 -8.12 -12.61
CA GLY A 120 3.99 -8.32 -11.54
C GLY A 120 4.39 -7.60 -10.25
N VAL A 121 5.67 -7.68 -9.88
CA VAL A 121 6.22 -6.95 -8.71
C VAL A 121 6.09 -5.43 -8.90
N ALA A 122 6.46 -4.90 -10.07
CA ALA A 122 6.35 -3.47 -10.35
C ALA A 122 4.90 -2.95 -10.27
N ILE A 123 3.95 -3.71 -10.81
CA ILE A 123 2.51 -3.41 -10.71
C ILE A 123 2.05 -3.45 -9.25
N ALA A 124 2.44 -4.47 -8.50
CA ALA A 124 2.05 -4.60 -7.10
C ALA A 124 2.61 -3.46 -6.23
N VAL A 125 3.89 -3.08 -6.40
CA VAL A 125 4.52 -1.97 -5.68
C VAL A 125 3.80 -0.65 -5.97
N THR A 126 3.52 -0.37 -7.24
CA THR A 126 2.83 0.87 -7.64
C THR A 126 1.37 0.89 -7.17
N ALA A 127 0.67 -0.25 -7.18
CA ALA A 127 -0.67 -0.39 -6.60
C ALA A 127 -0.68 -0.12 -5.09
N LEU A 128 0.30 -0.64 -4.36
CA LEU A 128 0.44 -0.43 -2.90
C LEU A 128 0.69 1.06 -2.60
N ALA A 129 1.60 1.71 -3.33
CA ALA A 129 1.87 3.13 -3.19
C ALA A 129 0.63 3.99 -3.48
N LEU A 130 -0.04 3.74 -4.62
CA LEU A 130 -1.29 4.42 -4.98
C LEU A 130 -2.36 4.25 -3.90
N THR A 131 -2.53 3.02 -3.40
CA THR A 131 -3.50 2.70 -2.36
C THR A 131 -3.20 3.40 -1.04
N ALA A 132 -1.93 3.43 -0.62
CA ALA A 132 -1.51 4.09 0.61
C ALA A 132 -1.79 5.60 0.56
N VAL A 133 -1.41 6.25 -0.56
CA VAL A 133 -1.65 7.69 -0.75
C VAL A 133 -3.14 8.00 -0.88
N ALA A 134 -3.89 7.21 -1.66
CA ALA A 134 -5.34 7.39 -1.82
C ALA A 134 -6.09 7.20 -0.50
N THR A 135 -5.66 6.26 0.34
CA THR A 135 -6.27 6.05 1.66
C THR A 135 -5.98 7.21 2.59
N THR A 136 -4.73 7.67 2.65
CA THR A 136 -4.34 8.83 3.47
C THR A 136 -5.14 10.06 3.10
N ARG A 137 -5.31 10.30 1.79
CA ARG A 137 -6.13 11.40 1.27
C ARG A 137 -7.59 11.28 1.67
N TYR A 138 -8.16 10.09 1.53
CA TYR A 138 -9.53 9.85 1.95
C TYR A 138 -9.72 10.21 3.43
N VAL A 139 -8.80 9.77 4.30
CA VAL A 139 -8.82 10.13 5.72
C VAL A 139 -8.78 11.65 5.88
N ASP A 140 -7.78 12.32 5.32
CA ASP A 140 -7.59 13.78 5.42
C ASP A 140 -8.83 14.57 4.95
N THR A 141 -9.59 14.06 3.98
CA THR A 141 -10.78 14.75 3.45
C THR A 141 -12.06 14.51 4.24
N VAL A 142 -12.16 13.41 4.99
CA VAL A 142 -13.40 12.99 5.64
C VAL A 142 -13.37 13.25 7.14
N VAL A 143 -12.19 13.30 7.75
CA VAL A 143 -12.03 13.56 9.19
C VAL A 143 -11.93 15.05 9.47
N GLY A 144 -12.65 15.52 10.49
CA GLY A 144 -12.52 16.89 11.02
C GLY A 144 -11.45 16.96 12.12
N GLU A 145 -11.63 17.89 13.07
CA GLU A 145 -10.76 17.97 14.25
C GLU A 145 -10.87 16.70 15.12
N PRO A 146 -9.76 16.19 15.67
CA PRO A 146 -9.79 15.05 16.57
C PRO A 146 -10.33 15.46 17.94
N ARG A 147 -11.19 14.63 18.55
CA ARG A 147 -11.65 14.81 19.93
C ARG A 147 -10.60 14.39 20.94
N ALA A 148 -9.78 13.40 20.59
CA ALA A 148 -8.66 12.95 21.37
C ALA A 148 -7.53 12.51 20.44
N THR A 149 -6.29 12.76 20.86
CA THR A 149 -5.08 12.34 20.17
C THR A 149 -4.18 11.65 21.18
N CYS A 150 -3.73 10.45 20.87
CA CYS A 150 -2.80 9.69 21.69
C CYS A 150 -1.61 9.28 20.83
N ARG A 151 -0.39 9.46 21.31
CA ARG A 151 0.78 8.90 20.63
C ARG A 151 0.76 7.39 20.80
N TRP A 152 1.12 6.72 19.73
CA TRP A 152 1.19 5.27 19.71
C TRP A 152 2.52 4.83 19.14
N THR A 153 3.17 3.87 19.78
CA THR A 153 4.39 3.27 19.27
C THR A 153 4.05 1.95 18.59
N PRO A 154 4.19 1.82 17.27
CA PRO A 154 3.96 0.56 16.59
C PRO A 154 4.95 -0.49 17.10
N PRO A 155 4.51 -1.75 17.33
CA PRO A 155 5.41 -2.81 17.73
C PRO A 155 6.48 -3.00 16.66
N ARG A 156 7.74 -2.77 17.04
CA ARG A 156 8.89 -2.80 16.13
C ARG A 156 9.93 -3.77 16.67
N ARG A 157 10.41 -4.66 15.79
CA ARG A 157 11.53 -5.56 16.07
C ARG A 157 12.62 -5.33 15.04
N PRO A 158 13.44 -4.26 15.17
CA PRO A 158 14.37 -3.84 14.14
C PRO A 158 15.41 -4.90 13.79
N VAL A 159 15.82 -5.73 14.76
CA VAL A 159 16.72 -6.88 14.54
C VAL A 159 16.06 -7.95 13.67
N LEU A 160 14.79 -8.27 13.94
CA LEU A 160 14.03 -9.23 13.13
C LEU A 160 13.80 -8.69 11.72
N ASP A 161 13.48 -7.39 11.58
CA ASP A 161 13.32 -6.73 10.29
C ASP A 161 14.62 -6.76 9.47
N ALA A 162 15.77 -6.48 10.10
CA ALA A 162 17.08 -6.56 9.45
C ALA A 162 17.44 -8.01 9.06
N ALA A 163 17.21 -8.97 9.97
CA ALA A 163 17.45 -10.38 9.70
C ALA A 163 16.60 -10.89 8.53
N LEU A 164 15.33 -10.50 8.47
CA LEU A 164 14.45 -10.91 7.38
C LEU A 164 14.83 -10.24 6.05
N LEU A 165 15.28 -8.98 6.07
CA LEU A 165 15.82 -8.33 4.88
C LEU A 165 17.06 -9.05 4.35
N VAL A 166 18.02 -9.37 5.23
CA VAL A 166 19.22 -10.15 4.87
C VAL A 166 18.82 -11.52 4.33
N PHE A 167 17.85 -12.19 4.95
CA PHE A 167 17.32 -13.47 4.51
C PHE A 167 16.78 -13.42 3.08
N TRP A 168 15.95 -12.42 2.74
CA TRP A 168 15.44 -12.26 1.38
C TRP A 168 16.54 -12.00 0.35
N VAL A 169 17.50 -11.14 0.67
CA VAL A 169 18.64 -10.83 -0.20
C VAL A 169 19.51 -12.07 -0.41
N LEU A 170 19.76 -12.84 0.65
CA LEU A 170 20.56 -14.06 0.59
C LEU A 170 19.86 -15.14 -0.25
N LEU A 171 18.56 -15.36 -0.08
CA LEU A 171 17.81 -16.29 -0.93
C LEU A 171 17.83 -15.87 -2.40
N ALA A 172 17.59 -14.59 -2.69
CA ALA A 172 17.68 -14.09 -4.06
C ALA A 172 19.09 -14.27 -4.64
N GLY A 173 20.13 -13.95 -3.86
CA GLY A 173 21.53 -14.06 -4.26
C GLY A 173 21.99 -15.51 -4.50
N ILE A 174 21.60 -16.46 -3.63
CA ILE A 174 21.93 -17.88 -3.80
C ILE A 174 21.33 -18.42 -5.10
N ASN A 175 20.06 -18.11 -5.38
CA ASN A 175 19.41 -18.57 -6.61
C ASN A 175 20.05 -17.92 -7.84
N ALA A 176 20.36 -16.62 -7.78
CA ALA A 176 21.02 -15.92 -8.89
C ALA A 176 22.42 -16.50 -9.18
N LEU A 177 23.22 -16.78 -8.15
CA LEU A 177 24.54 -17.40 -8.30
C LEU A 177 24.46 -18.86 -8.75
N GLY A 178 23.39 -19.57 -8.39
CA GLY A 178 23.07 -20.91 -8.87
C GLY A 178 22.57 -20.97 -10.31
N GLY A 179 22.37 -19.82 -10.97
CA GLY A 179 21.85 -19.73 -12.33
C GLY A 179 20.33 -19.83 -12.45
N ASP A 180 19.60 -19.82 -11.32
CA ASP A 180 18.14 -19.87 -11.28
C ASP A 180 17.56 -18.46 -11.21
N GLY A 181 17.42 -17.83 -12.38
CA GLY A 181 16.99 -16.44 -12.51
C GLY A 181 15.53 -16.26 -12.06
N LEU A 182 14.69 -17.24 -12.34
CA LEU A 182 13.28 -17.21 -11.95
C LEU A 182 13.11 -17.16 -10.43
N TRP A 183 13.72 -18.10 -9.70
CA TRP A 183 13.60 -18.14 -8.25
C TRP A 183 14.30 -16.96 -7.58
N ALA A 184 15.41 -16.47 -8.15
CA ALA A 184 16.04 -15.24 -7.68
C ALA A 184 15.07 -14.06 -7.69
N VAL A 185 14.30 -13.90 -8.77
CA VAL A 185 13.28 -12.85 -8.90
C VAL A 185 12.10 -13.07 -7.96
N VAL A 186 11.66 -14.31 -7.73
CA VAL A 186 10.61 -14.61 -6.74
C VAL A 186 11.03 -14.12 -5.35
N TRP A 187 12.22 -14.49 -4.89
CA TRP A 187 12.70 -14.11 -3.56
C TRP A 187 12.97 -12.61 -3.44
N ALA A 188 13.57 -12.00 -4.48
CA ALA A 188 13.78 -10.55 -4.53
C ALA A 188 12.44 -9.80 -4.51
N GLY A 189 11.46 -10.26 -5.29
CA GLY A 189 10.12 -9.69 -5.36
C GLY A 189 9.38 -9.75 -4.01
N LEU A 190 9.44 -10.90 -3.32
CA LEU A 190 8.90 -11.04 -1.97
C LEU A 190 9.58 -10.08 -0.98
N GLY A 191 10.90 -9.96 -1.04
CA GLY A 191 11.66 -8.99 -0.24
C GLY A 191 11.23 -7.55 -0.51
N VAL A 192 11.10 -7.16 -1.78
CA VAL A 192 10.63 -5.81 -2.18
C VAL A 192 9.22 -5.54 -1.67
N LEU A 193 8.29 -6.46 -1.88
CA LEU A 193 6.91 -6.31 -1.42
C LEU A 193 6.82 -6.23 0.10
N TRP A 194 7.61 -7.04 0.81
CA TRP A 194 7.70 -7.00 2.26
C TRP A 194 8.25 -5.65 2.75
N VAL A 195 9.30 -5.12 2.11
CA VAL A 195 9.88 -3.80 2.43
C VAL A 195 8.84 -2.70 2.18
N VAL A 196 8.19 -2.69 1.02
CA VAL A 196 7.16 -1.70 0.68
C VAL A 196 5.99 -1.78 1.66
N SER A 197 5.51 -2.98 2.01
CA SER A 197 4.48 -3.16 3.04
C SER A 197 4.96 -2.65 4.39
N GLY A 198 6.21 -2.91 4.75
CA GLY A 198 6.82 -2.41 5.99
C GLY A 198 6.87 -0.88 6.06
N PHE A 199 7.14 -0.20 4.93
CA PHE A 199 7.02 1.27 4.84
C PHE A 199 5.56 1.71 4.95
N VAL A 200 4.63 1.11 4.21
CA VAL A 200 3.21 1.45 4.29
C VAL A 200 2.66 1.25 5.71
N GLU A 201 3.07 0.19 6.40
CA GLU A 201 2.74 -0.08 7.79
C GLU A 201 3.52 0.80 8.78
N GLY A 202 4.54 1.55 8.34
CA GLY A 202 5.38 2.32 9.25
C GLY A 202 6.24 1.46 10.18
N ARG A 203 6.40 0.16 9.91
CA ARG A 203 7.36 -0.72 10.59
C ARG A 203 8.80 -0.34 10.22
N LEU A 204 9.01 -0.05 8.93
CA LEU A 204 10.28 0.43 8.40
C LEU A 204 10.28 1.96 8.39
N ARG A 205 11.15 2.54 9.22
CA ARG A 205 11.31 3.99 9.35
C ARG A 205 12.80 4.31 9.42
N PRO A 206 13.35 4.97 8.38
CA PRO A 206 14.62 5.67 8.48
C PRO A 206 14.53 6.71 9.59
N ALA A 207 15.57 6.79 10.43
CA ALA A 207 15.61 7.74 11.55
C ALA A 207 15.28 9.16 11.06
N GLY A 208 14.37 9.85 11.75
CA GLY A 208 14.00 11.24 11.45
C GLY A 208 13.04 11.44 10.25
N THR A 209 12.39 10.39 9.74
CA THR A 209 11.46 10.52 8.59
C THR A 209 10.01 10.13 8.92
N GLY A 210 9.07 10.87 8.34
CA GLY A 210 7.62 10.66 8.47
C GLY A 210 7.00 11.26 9.74
N VAL A 211 5.67 11.21 9.83
CA VAL A 211 4.93 11.74 10.99
C VAL A 211 4.99 10.74 12.14
N GLU A 212 5.14 11.23 13.37
CA GLU A 212 5.07 10.39 14.57
C GLU A 212 3.71 9.65 14.61
N PRO A 213 3.67 8.34 14.93
CA PRO A 213 2.44 7.58 14.81
C PRO A 213 1.49 8.00 15.92
N GLU A 214 0.26 8.26 15.53
CA GLU A 214 -0.76 8.80 16.41
C GLU A 214 -2.06 8.06 16.18
N LEU A 215 -2.77 7.84 17.27
CA LEU A 215 -4.14 7.41 17.26
C LEU A 215 -5.03 8.64 17.49
N ARG A 216 -5.93 8.91 16.56
CA ARG A 216 -6.83 10.06 16.64
C ARG A 216 -8.28 9.59 16.67
N VAL A 217 -9.01 10.00 17.68
CA VAL A 217 -10.43 9.67 17.86
C VAL A 217 -11.26 10.80 17.24
N HIS A 218 -12.09 10.46 16.25
CA HIS A 218 -13.02 11.38 15.60
C HIS A 218 -14.45 10.87 15.73
N ASP A 219 -15.41 11.75 15.47
CA ASP A 219 -16.84 11.45 15.53
C ASP A 219 -17.27 10.31 14.61
N ILE A 220 -16.60 10.19 13.47
CA ILE A 220 -16.90 9.20 12.44
C ILE A 220 -16.13 7.89 12.62
N GLY A 221 -15.11 7.86 13.49
CA GLY A 221 -14.24 6.72 13.65
C GLY A 221 -12.88 7.01 14.27
N LEU A 222 -12.08 5.96 14.38
CA LEU A 222 -10.70 5.99 14.82
C LEU A 222 -9.75 6.09 13.63
N VAL A 223 -8.84 7.07 13.65
CA VAL A 223 -7.79 7.21 12.65
C VAL A 223 -6.48 6.70 13.22
N LYS A 224 -5.93 5.67 12.58
CA LYS A 224 -4.55 5.24 12.79
C LYS A 224 -3.66 6.01 11.85
N ARG A 225 -2.95 7.02 12.38
CA ARG A 225 -1.96 7.77 11.61
C ARG A 225 -0.61 7.09 11.75
N ARG A 226 -0.08 6.64 10.62
CA ARG A 226 1.24 6.04 10.47
C ARG A 226 2.12 7.03 9.68
N PRO A 227 3.43 6.77 9.57
CA PRO A 227 4.39 7.76 9.06
C PRO A 227 4.14 8.14 7.60
N TYR A 228 3.67 7.17 6.81
CA TYR A 228 3.42 7.31 5.37
C TYR A 228 1.98 6.97 4.96
N THR A 229 1.14 6.54 5.90
CA THR A 229 -0.26 6.21 5.63
C THR A 229 -1.18 6.65 6.75
N ALA A 230 -2.44 6.94 6.46
CA ALA A 230 -3.48 7.07 7.47
C ALA A 230 -4.63 6.14 7.13
N ILE A 231 -5.19 5.46 8.12
CA ILE A 231 -6.32 4.54 7.94
C ILE A 231 -7.43 4.92 8.92
N LEU A 232 -8.62 5.19 8.38
CA LEU A 232 -9.84 5.38 9.15
C LEU A 232 -10.53 4.02 9.38
N VAL A 233 -10.81 3.73 10.64
CA VAL A 233 -11.70 2.65 11.09
C VAL A 233 -12.98 3.32 11.55
N ARG A 234 -14.10 3.10 10.83
CA ARG A 234 -15.37 3.76 11.17
C ARG A 234 -16.02 3.06 12.35
N TRP A 235 -16.77 3.80 13.16
CA TRP A 235 -17.50 3.18 14.28
C TRP A 235 -18.56 2.19 13.80
N ASP A 236 -19.21 2.46 12.65
CA ASP A 236 -20.13 1.51 12.00
C ASP A 236 -19.49 0.16 11.63
N ASP A 237 -18.15 0.09 11.60
CA ASP A 237 -17.40 -1.14 11.34
C ASP A 237 -16.90 -1.82 12.63
N VAL A 238 -17.07 -1.21 13.80
CA VAL A 238 -16.57 -1.71 15.08
C VAL A 238 -17.76 -2.30 15.85
N ASP A 239 -17.71 -3.59 16.10
CA ASP A 239 -18.77 -4.27 16.83
C ASP A 239 -18.67 -3.90 18.31
N HIS A 240 -17.49 -4.04 18.92
CA HIS A 240 -17.24 -3.82 20.35
C HIS A 240 -15.84 -3.22 20.60
N ALA A 241 -15.71 -2.39 21.63
CA ALA A 241 -14.44 -1.94 22.19
C ALA A 241 -14.30 -2.49 23.60
N ARG A 242 -13.23 -3.24 23.90
CA ARG A 242 -13.00 -3.79 25.24
C ARG A 242 -11.53 -3.66 25.61
N LEU A 243 -11.27 -3.40 26.88
CA LEU A 243 -9.94 -3.53 27.45
C LEU A 243 -9.81 -4.94 28.05
N ARG A 244 -8.97 -5.79 27.47
CA ARG A 244 -8.75 -7.16 27.94
C ARG A 244 -7.30 -7.32 28.31
N GLU A 245 -7.02 -7.68 29.56
CA GLU A 245 -5.66 -7.98 30.05
C GLU A 245 -4.66 -6.81 29.82
N GLY A 246 -5.17 -5.57 29.72
CA GLY A 246 -4.37 -4.38 29.40
C GLY A 246 -4.38 -4.02 27.90
N GLU A 247 -4.78 -4.90 27.01
CA GLU A 247 -4.89 -4.61 25.57
C GLU A 247 -6.21 -3.90 25.26
N LEU A 248 -6.15 -2.80 24.50
CA LEU A 248 -7.32 -2.21 23.87
C LEU A 248 -7.64 -2.99 22.59
N VAL A 249 -8.72 -3.77 22.62
CA VAL A 249 -9.20 -4.56 21.49
C VAL A 249 -10.44 -3.89 20.90
N LEU A 250 -10.34 -3.53 19.63
CA LEU A 250 -11.46 -3.10 18.79
C LEU A 250 -11.81 -4.24 17.85
N GLU A 251 -12.89 -4.93 18.16
CA GLU A 251 -13.40 -6.05 17.35
C GLU A 251 -14.14 -5.49 16.14
N ARG A 252 -13.75 -5.96 14.95
CA ARG A 252 -14.36 -5.60 13.67
C ARG A 252 -14.66 -6.87 12.88
N GLY A 253 -15.74 -7.56 13.22
CA GLY A 253 -16.17 -8.82 12.60
C GLY A 253 -15.03 -9.84 12.48
N LEU A 254 -14.49 -10.02 11.27
CA LEU A 254 -13.39 -10.95 10.98
C LEU A 254 -11.97 -10.40 11.25
N PHE A 255 -11.83 -9.16 11.72
CA PHE A 255 -10.53 -8.51 11.89
C PHE A 255 -10.46 -7.71 13.18
N ASP A 256 -9.56 -8.12 14.08
CA ASP A 256 -9.30 -7.38 15.30
C ASP A 256 -8.25 -6.30 15.10
N VAL A 257 -8.48 -5.15 15.72
CA VAL A 257 -7.47 -4.15 15.97
C VAL A 257 -7.07 -4.25 17.44
N ARG A 258 -5.82 -4.64 17.70
CA ARG A 258 -5.25 -4.71 19.05
C ARG A 258 -4.21 -3.63 19.22
N PHE A 259 -4.19 -3.04 20.41
CA PHE A 259 -3.17 -2.13 20.88
C PHE A 259 -2.78 -2.54 22.29
N ASP A 260 -1.51 -2.84 22.51
CA ASP A 260 -1.01 -3.14 23.85
C ASP A 260 -1.03 -1.87 24.70
N ARG A 261 -1.29 -2.01 26.01
CA ARG A 261 -1.35 -0.86 26.94
C ARG A 261 -0.10 0.01 26.84
N ASP A 262 1.04 -0.66 26.81
CA ASP A 262 2.37 -0.04 26.87
C ASP A 262 2.76 0.64 25.55
N ASP A 263 2.04 0.34 24.45
CA ASP A 263 2.23 1.01 23.17
C ASP A 263 1.53 2.39 23.13
N LEU A 264 0.56 2.63 24.02
CA LEU A 264 -0.24 3.85 24.10
C LEU A 264 0.25 4.76 25.23
N GLU A 265 0.40 6.06 24.94
CA GLU A 265 0.80 7.04 25.95
C GLU A 265 -0.28 7.23 27.04
N ASP A 266 -1.55 7.17 26.66
CA ASP A 266 -2.71 7.24 27.58
C ASP A 266 -3.84 6.31 27.08
N PRO A 267 -3.80 5.03 27.45
CA PRO A 267 -4.76 4.03 27.00
C PRO A 267 -6.17 4.27 27.58
N ASP A 268 -6.27 4.82 28.79
CA ASP A 268 -7.54 5.02 29.49
C ASP A 268 -8.33 6.18 28.87
N ALA A 269 -7.65 7.27 28.46
CA ALA A 269 -8.30 8.37 27.73
C ALA A 269 -8.83 7.93 26.36
N VAL A 270 -8.10 7.07 25.65
CA VAL A 270 -8.55 6.52 24.36
C VAL A 270 -9.74 5.59 24.54
N LEU A 271 -9.72 4.72 25.56
CA LEU A 271 -10.85 3.85 25.88
C LEU A 271 -12.09 4.67 26.20
N ALA A 272 -12.00 5.61 27.15
CA ALA A 272 -13.12 6.45 27.58
C ALA A 272 -13.68 7.32 26.44
N ALA A 273 -12.85 7.71 25.47
CA ALA A 273 -13.31 8.38 24.27
C ALA A 273 -14.03 7.42 23.31
N SER A 274 -13.54 6.19 23.16
CA SER A 274 -14.09 5.17 22.27
C SER A 274 -15.42 4.58 22.76
N GLU A 275 -15.51 4.24 24.05
CA GLU A 275 -16.74 3.71 24.69
C GLU A 275 -17.91 4.68 24.52
N ARG A 276 -17.68 5.98 24.73
CA ARG A 276 -18.68 7.03 24.52
C ARG A 276 -19.30 7.09 23.12
N PHE A 277 -18.64 6.50 22.12
CA PHE A 277 -19.16 6.40 20.75
C PHE A 277 -19.78 5.05 20.45
N VAL A 278 -19.20 3.95 20.93
CA VAL A 278 -19.77 2.60 20.77
C VAL A 278 -21.13 2.52 21.47
N ASP A 279 -21.24 3.02 22.70
CA ASP A 279 -22.51 3.06 23.47
C ASP A 279 -23.58 3.97 22.87
N ARG A 280 -23.20 4.86 21.93
CA ARG A 280 -24.14 5.76 21.26
C ARG A 280 -24.74 5.15 19.99
N ILE A 281 -24.10 4.12 19.45
CA ILE A 281 -24.45 3.51 18.16
C ILE A 281 -25.13 2.15 18.36
N GLY A 282 -24.84 1.46 19.47
CA GLY A 282 -25.61 0.30 19.96
C GLY A 282 -26.92 0.71 20.61
#